data_AF-A0A7C6TP71-F1
#
_entry.id   AF-A0A7C6TP71-F1
#
_cell.length_a   1.000
_cell.length_b   1.000
_cell.length_c   1.000
_cell.angle_alpha   90.00
_cell.angle_beta   90.00
_cell.angle_gamma   90.00
#
_symmetry.space_group_name_H-M   'P 1'
#
loop_
_entity.id
_entity.type
_entity.pdbx_description
1 polymer ?
#
loop_
_entity_poly.entity_id
_entity_poly.type
_entity_poly.pdbx_seq_one_letter_code
_entity_poly.pdbx_strand_id
1 'polypeptide(L)'
;MDKIIILMLSILIVFVIFAIIIAIVYFVRRKKKPNIDKMLSKAQLLQLNEAYPKNIEIVEAPYKTRKQMIPLSLISRYYIDSTEKVDINTLKNKGIIPNKTNKIGIYGNSENLPPLLVETNYIDFYALDCIENAKGKVILKKMQ
;
A
#
# COMPACT_ATOMS: atom_id res chain seq x y z
N MET A 1 -40.57 -38.83 -18.59
CA MET A 1 -39.79 -37.67 -19.07
C MET A 1 -39.92 -36.48 -18.12
N ASP A 2 -41.10 -36.20 -17.59
CA ASP A 2 -41.36 -35.01 -16.74
C ASP A 2 -40.47 -34.91 -15.49
N LYS A 3 -40.21 -36.02 -14.79
CA LYS A 3 -39.34 -36.03 -13.59
C LYS A 3 -37.89 -35.61 -13.88
N ILE A 4 -37.38 -35.94 -15.08
CA ILE A 4 -36.02 -35.59 -15.50
C ILE A 4 -35.96 -34.10 -15.87
N ILE A 5 -37.00 -33.59 -16.54
CA ILE A 5 -37.12 -32.17 -16.89
C ILE A 5 -37.22 -31.30 -15.63
N ILE A 6 -38.01 -31.71 -14.64
CA ILE A 6 -38.12 -31.02 -13.34
C ILE A 6 -36.79 -31.02 -12.59
N LEU A 7 -36.06 -32.14 -12.60
CA LEU A 7 -34.73 -32.25 -11.99
C LEU A 7 -33.74 -31.29 -12.66
N MET A 8 -33.70 -31.24 -14.00
CA MET A 8 -32.83 -30.34 -14.74
C MET A 8 -33.17 -28.86 -14.50
N LEU A 9 -34.46 -28.51 -14.39
CA LEU A 9 -34.88 -27.15 -14.05
C LEU A 9 -34.43 -26.75 -12.63
N SER A 10 -34.54 -27.67 -11.67
CA SER A 10 -34.13 -27.41 -10.27
C SER A 10 -32.64 -27.12 -10.15
N ILE A 11 -31.81 -27.87 -10.89
CA ILE A 11 -30.35 -27.67 -10.94
C ILE A 11 -30.02 -26.31 -11.57
N LEU A 12 -30.69 -25.97 -12.68
CA LEU A 12 -30.48 -24.69 -13.37
C LEU A 12 -30.78 -23.49 -12.46
N ILE A 13 -31.87 -23.55 -11.68
CA ILE A 13 -32.24 -22.50 -10.73
C ILE A 13 -31.15 -22.29 -9.67
N VAL A 14 -30.55 -23.37 -9.16
CA VAL A 14 -29.46 -23.29 -8.17
C VAL A 14 -28.23 -22.60 -8.76
N PHE A 15 -27.86 -22.92 -10.01
CA PHE A 15 -26.74 -22.26 -10.68
C PHE A 15 -26.97 -20.76 -10.90
N VAL A 16 -28.20 -20.37 -11.25
CA VAL A 16 -28.57 -18.95 -11.43
C VAL A 16 -28.46 -18.18 -10.11
N ILE A 17 -28.96 -18.74 -9.01
CA ILE A 17 -28.86 -18.12 -7.69
C ILE A 17 -27.38 -17.96 -7.28
N PHE A 18 -26.56 -18.98 -7.52
CA PHE A 18 -25.13 -18.93 -7.21
C PHE A 18 -24.39 -17.84 -7.99
N ALA A 19 -24.70 -17.69 -9.29
CA ALA A 19 -24.14 -16.63 -10.13
C ALA A 19 -24.53 -15.22 -9.64
N ILE A 20 -25.77 -15.04 -9.18
CA ILE A 20 -26.24 -13.76 -8.61
C ILE A 20 -25.49 -13.43 -7.32
N ILE A 21 -25.27 -14.40 -6.43
CA ILE A 21 -24.51 -14.19 -5.18
C ILE A 21 -23.08 -13.75 -5.49
N ILE A 22 -22.41 -14.42 -6.43
CA ILE A 22 -21.04 -14.04 -6.86
C ILE A 22 -21.04 -12.61 -7.41
N ALA A 23 -22.01 -12.24 -8.25
CA ALA A 23 -22.12 -10.90 -8.81
C ALA A 23 -22.33 -9.82 -7.74
N ILE A 24 -23.17 -10.09 -6.74
CA ILE A 24 -23.38 -9.18 -5.59
C ILE A 24 -22.09 -9.03 -4.78
N VAL A 25 -21.42 -10.13 -4.43
CA VAL A 25 -20.15 -10.08 -3.68
C VAL A 25 -19.08 -9.31 -4.45
N TYR A 26 -18.99 -9.55 -5.77
CA TYR A 26 -18.08 -8.82 -6.65
C TYR A 26 -18.39 -7.31 -6.67
N PHE A 27 -19.67 -6.94 -6.79
CA PHE A 27 -20.10 -5.54 -6.85
C PHE A 27 -19.88 -4.81 -5.51
N VAL A 28 -20.19 -5.46 -4.38
CA VAL A 28 -19.93 -4.93 -3.03
C VAL A 28 -18.43 -4.73 -2.80
N ARG A 29 -17.57 -5.68 -3.22
CA ARG A 29 -16.12 -5.52 -3.15
C ARG A 29 -15.60 -4.39 -4.05
N ARG A 30 -16.22 -4.16 -5.21
CA ARG A 30 -15.86 -3.07 -6.14
C ARG A 30 -16.14 -1.67 -5.56
N LYS A 31 -17.15 -1.53 -4.69
CA LYS A 31 -17.44 -0.29 -3.95
C LYS A 31 -16.46 0.01 -2.81
N LYS A 32 -15.59 -0.94 -2.43
CA LYS A 32 -14.45 -0.70 -1.52
C LYS A 32 -13.16 -0.31 -2.26
N LYS A 33 -13.26 0.39 -3.38
CA LYS A 33 -12.12 1.22 -3.82
C LYS A 33 -12.03 2.43 -2.88
N PRO A 34 -10.83 2.79 -2.39
CA PRO A 34 -10.68 4.03 -1.63
C PRO A 34 -11.22 5.18 -2.48
N ASN A 35 -12.16 5.94 -1.92
CA ASN A 35 -12.75 7.09 -2.59
C ASN A 35 -11.66 8.16 -2.74
N ILE A 36 -11.29 8.48 -3.99
CA ILE A 36 -10.25 9.48 -4.31
C ILE A 36 -10.71 10.88 -3.85
N ASP A 37 -12.02 11.08 -3.65
CA ASP A 37 -12.58 12.33 -3.12
C ASP A 37 -12.34 12.53 -1.62
N LYS A 38 -11.69 11.58 -0.93
CA LYS A 38 -11.10 11.80 0.40
C LYS A 38 -9.68 12.34 0.35
N MET A 39 -9.22 12.86 -0.78
CA MET A 39 -8.07 13.77 -0.81
C MET A 39 -8.44 15.05 -0.05
N LEU A 40 -7.52 15.55 0.79
CA LEU A 40 -7.71 16.79 1.55
C LEU A 40 -8.23 17.89 0.63
N SER A 41 -9.26 18.60 1.06
CA SER A 41 -9.77 19.74 0.28
C SER A 41 -8.70 20.82 0.17
N LYS A 42 -8.78 21.65 -0.88
CA LYS A 42 -7.83 22.76 -1.11
C LYS A 42 -7.64 23.66 0.12
N ALA A 43 -8.67 23.81 0.96
CA ALA A 43 -8.60 24.57 2.20
C ALA A 43 -7.81 23.85 3.30
N GLN A 44 -7.90 22.52 3.39
CA GLN A 44 -7.12 21.71 4.33
C GLN A 44 -5.64 21.67 3.92
N LEU A 45 -5.36 21.64 2.61
CA LEU A 45 -4.00 21.77 2.08
C LEU A 45 -3.39 23.15 2.38
N LEU A 46 -4.21 24.21 2.36
CA LEU A 46 -3.76 25.56 2.70
C LEU A 46 -3.41 25.68 4.20
N GLN A 47 -4.26 25.13 5.07
CA GLN A 47 -3.99 25.06 6.51
C GLN A 47 -2.73 24.25 6.84
N LEU A 48 -2.49 23.17 6.09
CA LEU A 48 -1.26 22.37 6.22
C LEU A 48 -0.02 23.15 5.76
N ASN A 49 -0.12 23.92 4.66
CA ASN A 49 0.93 24.81 4.19
C ASN A 49 1.19 26.01 5.11
N GLU A 50 0.22 26.42 5.91
CA GLU A 50 0.38 27.44 6.95
C GLU A 50 1.00 26.87 8.23
N ALA A 51 0.67 25.62 8.58
CA ALA A 51 1.22 24.93 9.74
C ALA A 51 2.70 24.51 9.58
N TYR A 52 3.18 24.38 8.34
CA TYR A 52 4.57 24.03 8.04
C TYR A 52 5.26 25.15 7.20
N PRO A 53 6.29 25.82 7.72
CA PRO A 53 6.89 26.97 7.05
C PRO A 53 7.48 26.60 5.68
N LYS A 54 7.11 27.43 4.68
CA LYS A 54 7.57 27.48 3.29
C LYS A 54 9.06 27.16 3.11
N ASN A 55 9.39 25.90 2.87
CA ASN A 55 10.57 25.50 2.08
C ASN A 55 10.53 24.04 1.60
N ILE A 56 9.32 23.50 1.44
CA ILE A 56 9.14 22.18 0.83
C ILE A 56 8.14 22.40 -0.30
N GLU A 57 8.64 22.39 -1.54
CA GLU A 57 7.76 22.23 -2.70
C GLU A 57 7.01 20.91 -2.52
N ILE A 58 5.72 21.00 -2.16
CA ILE A 58 4.82 19.86 -2.20
C ILE A 58 4.51 19.62 -3.67
N VAL A 59 5.40 18.91 -4.35
CA VAL A 59 5.16 18.38 -5.69
C VAL A 59 4.24 17.18 -5.52
N GLU A 60 3.01 17.26 -6.04
CA GLU A 60 2.14 16.10 -6.19
C GLU A 60 2.93 15.00 -6.92
N ALA A 61 3.31 13.95 -6.20
CA ALA A 61 4.02 12.84 -6.79
C ALA A 61 3.07 12.17 -7.80
N PRO A 62 3.40 12.13 -9.10
CA PRO A 62 2.52 11.51 -10.08
C PRO A 62 2.39 10.04 -9.72
N TYR A 63 1.14 9.61 -9.48
CA TYR A 63 0.77 8.23 -9.22
C TYR A 63 1.00 7.39 -10.49
N LYS A 64 2.28 7.14 -10.81
CA LYS A 64 2.70 6.19 -11.83
C LYS A 64 3.04 4.88 -11.12
N THR A 65 2.24 3.86 -11.38
CA THR A 65 2.43 2.43 -11.05
C THR A 65 3.68 1.81 -11.73
N ARG A 66 4.85 2.45 -11.61
CA ARG A 66 6.15 1.96 -12.09
C ARG A 66 7.33 2.35 -11.18
N LYS A 67 7.12 2.37 -9.86
CA LYS A 67 8.18 2.46 -8.84
C LYS A 67 8.03 1.26 -7.92
N GLN A 68 9.10 0.53 -7.63
CA GLN A 68 9.04 -0.59 -6.69
C GLN A 68 8.81 -0.03 -5.29
N MET A 69 7.53 0.06 -4.90
CA MET A 69 7.12 0.45 -3.57
C MET A 69 6.90 -0.81 -2.72
N ILE A 70 7.48 -0.82 -1.54
CA ILE A 70 7.49 -1.95 -0.62
C ILE A 70 6.59 -1.58 0.57
N PRO A 71 5.62 -2.43 0.93
CA PRO A 71 4.76 -2.15 2.06
C PRO A 71 5.54 -2.21 3.38
N LEU A 72 5.35 -1.21 4.25
CA LEU A 72 6.04 -1.11 5.54
C LEU A 72 5.76 -2.33 6.45
N SER A 73 4.57 -2.92 6.36
CA SER A 73 4.21 -4.15 7.07
C SER A 73 5.05 -5.36 6.66
N LEU A 74 5.52 -5.41 5.42
CA LEU A 74 6.46 -6.45 4.97
C LEU A 74 7.83 -6.20 5.59
N ILE A 75 8.30 -4.96 5.59
CA ILE A 75 9.58 -4.58 6.19
C ILE A 75 9.58 -4.88 7.69
N SER A 76 8.52 -4.52 8.42
CA SER A 76 8.36 -4.85 9.84
C SER A 76 8.61 -6.33 10.11
N ARG A 77 7.98 -7.24 9.35
CA ARG A 77 8.13 -8.70 9.52
C ARG A 77 9.57 -9.20 9.38
N TYR A 78 10.34 -8.64 8.46
CA TYR A 78 11.72 -9.06 8.22
C TYR A 78 12.74 -8.44 9.18
N TYR A 79 12.34 -7.39 9.92
CA TYR A 79 13.26 -6.59 10.74
C TYR A 79 12.83 -6.51 12.22
N ILE A 80 11.84 -7.28 12.67
CA ILE A 80 11.36 -7.32 14.07
C ILE A 80 12.52 -7.47 15.09
N ASP A 81 13.47 -8.36 14.82
CA ASP A 81 14.64 -8.60 15.69
C ASP A 81 15.97 -8.12 15.07
N SER A 82 15.90 -7.26 14.06
CA SER A 82 17.08 -6.85 13.30
C SER A 82 17.49 -5.43 13.63
N THR A 83 18.78 -5.22 13.90
CA THR A 83 19.40 -3.89 13.97
C THR A 83 19.91 -3.42 12.61
N GLU A 84 19.67 -4.21 11.55
CA GLU A 84 20.14 -3.88 10.21
C GLU A 84 19.38 -2.68 9.64
N LYS A 85 20.12 -1.85 8.91
CA LYS A 85 19.52 -0.77 8.13
C LYS A 85 18.72 -1.36 6.97
N VAL A 86 17.50 -0.85 6.80
CA VAL A 86 16.65 -1.15 5.64
C VAL A 86 17.15 -0.32 4.46
N ASP A 87 17.95 -0.92 3.58
CA ASP A 87 18.38 -0.30 2.32
C ASP A 87 18.23 -1.26 1.14
N ILE A 88 18.48 -0.76 -0.07
CA ILE A 88 18.33 -1.52 -1.30
C ILE A 88 19.23 -2.77 -1.38
N ASN A 89 20.43 -2.72 -0.79
CA ASN A 89 21.35 -3.85 -0.79
C ASN A 89 20.91 -4.89 0.24
N THR A 90 20.52 -4.46 1.44
CA THR A 90 20.00 -5.37 2.47
C THR A 90 18.74 -6.10 1.97
N LEU A 91 17.84 -5.38 1.30
CA LEU A 91 16.62 -5.96 0.73
C LEU A 91 16.90 -6.92 -0.43
N LYS A 92 17.92 -6.67 -1.26
CA LYS A 92 18.38 -7.63 -2.29
C LYS A 92 18.95 -8.89 -1.67
N ASN A 93 19.82 -8.74 -0.67
CA ASN A 93 20.47 -9.86 0.00
C ASN A 93 19.45 -10.78 0.70
N LYS A 94 18.39 -10.21 1.25
CA LYS A 94 17.25 -10.97 1.82
C LYS A 94 16.28 -11.53 0.78
N GLY A 95 16.49 -11.27 -0.51
CA GLY A 95 15.61 -11.72 -1.60
C GLY A 95 14.23 -11.04 -1.62
N ILE A 96 14.05 -9.94 -0.88
CA ILE A 96 12.77 -9.21 -0.78
C ILE A 96 12.50 -8.45 -2.08
N ILE A 97 13.55 -8.01 -2.76
CA ILE A 97 13.47 -7.33 -4.06
C ILE A 97 14.42 -7.96 -5.09
N PRO A 98 14.13 -7.85 -6.40
CA PRO A 98 15.03 -8.34 -7.44
C PRO A 98 16.39 -7.62 -7.47
N ASN A 99 17.45 -8.33 -7.86
CA ASN A 99 18.82 -7.78 -7.97
C ASN A 99 18.93 -6.58 -8.94
N LYS A 100 18.08 -6.53 -9.97
CA LYS A 100 18.02 -5.43 -10.95
C LYS A 100 17.40 -4.12 -10.42
N THR A 101 16.95 -4.11 -9.17
CA THR A 101 16.27 -2.96 -8.58
C THR A 101 17.28 -1.90 -8.17
N ASN A 102 17.10 -0.67 -8.64
CA ASN A 102 18.02 0.43 -8.33
C ASN A 102 17.36 1.55 -7.52
N LYS A 103 16.03 1.54 -7.41
CA LYS A 103 15.26 2.51 -6.63
C LYS A 103 14.17 1.80 -5.85
N ILE A 104 14.01 2.15 -4.59
CA ILE A 104 12.96 1.61 -3.72
C ILE A 104 12.12 2.75 -3.16
N GLY A 105 10.84 2.46 -2.96
CA GLY A 105 9.93 3.30 -2.22
C GLY A 105 9.32 2.51 -1.07
N ILE A 106 8.86 3.18 -0.02
CA ILE A 106 8.18 2.53 1.11
C ILE A 106 6.81 3.18 1.29
N TYR A 107 5.79 2.37 1.55
CA TYR A 107 4.44 2.86 1.71
C TYR A 107 3.61 2.09 2.75
N GLY A 108 2.53 2.70 3.22
CA GLY A 108 1.56 2.09 4.12
C GLY A 108 1.95 2.19 5.60
N ASN A 109 1.28 1.39 6.43
CA ASN A 109 1.38 1.44 7.89
C ASN A 109 1.76 0.04 8.44
N SER A 110 2.34 0.00 9.64
CA SER A 110 2.59 -1.21 10.43
C SER A 110 2.41 -0.91 11.92
N GLU A 111 1.56 -1.68 12.61
CA GLU A 111 1.23 -1.46 14.04
C GLU A 111 2.40 -1.78 15.00
N ASN A 112 3.24 -2.76 14.64
CA ASN A 112 4.36 -3.22 15.47
C ASN A 112 5.69 -3.02 14.73
N LEU A 113 6.04 -1.75 14.48
CA LEU A 113 7.29 -1.42 13.84
C LEU A 113 8.40 -1.25 14.90
N PRO A 114 9.52 -2.00 14.81
CA PRO A 114 10.69 -1.70 15.62
C PRO A 114 11.32 -0.36 15.19
N PRO A 115 12.21 0.23 16.00
CA PRO A 115 12.99 1.40 15.56
C PRO A 115 13.90 1.02 14.39
N LEU A 116 13.55 1.49 13.19
CA LEU A 116 14.28 1.17 11.96
C LEU A 116 15.07 2.37 11.46
N LEU A 117 16.29 2.12 10.97
CA LEU A 117 16.99 3.04 10.07
C LEU A 117 16.66 2.66 8.63
N VAL A 118 15.99 3.54 7.91
CA VAL A 118 15.46 3.28 6.58
C VAL A 118 16.08 4.21 5.56
N GLU A 119 16.69 3.66 4.52
CA GLU A 119 17.26 4.42 3.41
C GLU A 119 16.53 4.11 2.10
N THR A 120 15.80 5.09 1.58
CA THR A 120 14.88 4.90 0.45
C THR A 120 14.91 6.09 -0.52
N ASN A 121 14.46 5.89 -1.75
CA ASN A 121 14.30 6.98 -2.72
C ASN A 121 12.94 7.66 -2.60
N TYR A 122 11.94 6.92 -2.12
CA TYR A 122 10.58 7.41 -1.93
C TYR A 122 10.00 6.89 -0.63
N ILE A 123 9.18 7.71 0.01
CA ILE A 123 8.40 7.30 1.16
C ILE A 123 7.04 7.99 1.09
N ASP A 124 5.97 7.28 1.41
CA ASP A 124 4.68 7.92 1.61
C ASP A 124 4.57 8.51 3.02
N PHE A 125 3.60 9.41 3.21
CA PHE A 125 3.41 10.11 4.47
C PHE A 125 3.11 9.13 5.63
N TYR A 126 2.28 8.12 5.39
CA TYR A 126 1.89 7.15 6.42
C TYR A 126 3.07 6.31 6.90
N ALA A 127 3.95 5.86 6.00
CA ALA A 127 5.11 5.07 6.38
C ALA A 127 6.15 5.92 7.12
N LEU A 128 6.33 7.18 6.71
CA LEU A 128 7.20 8.12 7.40
C LEU A 128 6.74 8.32 8.85
N ASP A 129 5.46 8.65 9.05
CA ASP A 129 4.86 8.83 10.38
C ASP A 129 5.01 7.58 11.26
N CYS A 130 4.77 6.39 10.70
CA CYS A 130 4.95 5.14 11.44
C CYS A 130 6.42 4.91 11.86
N ILE A 131 7.38 5.21 10.99
CA ILE A 131 8.81 5.05 11.29
C ILE A 131 9.25 6.04 12.37
N GLU A 132 8.83 7.30 12.29
CA GLU A 132 9.17 8.32 13.28
C GLU A 132 8.54 8.03 14.65
N ASN A 133 7.26 7.62 14.68
CA ASN A 133 6.56 7.21 15.90
C ASN A 133 7.21 5.99 16.56
N ALA A 134 7.78 5.08 15.77
CA ALA A 134 8.58 3.95 16.25
C ALA A 134 10.01 4.34 16.71
N LYS A 135 10.35 5.64 16.77
CA LYS A 135 11.69 6.17 17.04
C LYS A 135 12.76 5.74 16.01
N GLY A 136 12.32 5.39 14.81
CA GLY A 136 13.18 5.13 13.66
C GLY A 136 13.65 6.42 12.99
N LYS A 137 14.43 6.27 11.92
CA LYS A 137 14.94 7.38 11.10
C LYS A 137 14.86 7.04 9.62
N VAL A 138 14.50 8.02 8.79
CA VAL A 138 14.45 7.89 7.33
C VAL A 138 15.52 8.75 6.68
N ILE A 139 16.29 8.15 5.77
CA ILE A 139 17.27 8.82 4.91
C ILE A 139 16.75 8.77 3.47
N LEU A 140 16.41 9.93 2.92
CA LEU A 140 16.00 10.05 1.52
C LEU A 140 17.21 10.19 0.60
N LYS A 141 17.43 9.19 -0.26
CA LYS A 141 18.45 9.26 -1.30
C LYS A 141 18.01 10.20 -2.42
N LYS A 142 18.78 11.27 -2.65
CA LYS A 142 18.59 12.17 -3.79
C LYS A 142 18.65 11.39 -5.11
N MET A 143 17.82 11.79 -6.07
CA MET A 143 17.86 11.26 -7.42
C MET A 143 19.17 11.72 -8.09
N GLN A 144 20.04 10.76 -8.37
CA GLN A 144 20.99 10.87 -9.48
C GLN A 144 20.32 10.35 -10.75
#